data_AF-A0A534IPA5-F1
#
_entry.id   AF-A0A534IPA5-F1
#
_cell.length_a   1.000
_cell.length_b   1.000
_cell.length_c   1.000
_cell.angle_alpha   90.00
_cell.angle_beta   90.00
_cell.angle_gamma   90.00
#
_symmetry.space_group_name_H-M   'P 1'
#
loop_
_entity.id
_entity.type
_entity.pdbx_description
1 polymer ?
#
loop_
_entity_poly.entity_id
_entity_poly.type
_entity_poly.pdbx_seq_one_letter_code
_entity_poly.pdbx_strand_id
1 'polypeptide(L)'
;MIHVMGTPAGSQGRRVGLMVLATVVGSYPRIGDAPEEQRLRRAIAKFEEEKLTDGELRKVERSVVREVLAHQVEAGIALPTDGEVTWYDSQSHFARHLEGIEVNGLVRYFDTNTYYRQPVVKGPIRWREPALVDA
;
A
#
# COMPACT_ATOMS: atom_id res chain seq x y z
N MET A 1 63.08 -4.03 32.92
CA MET A 1 61.89 -3.70 33.76
C MET A 1 60.67 -4.06 32.93
N ILE A 2 59.90 -5.03 33.43
CA ILE A 2 58.77 -5.68 32.75
C ILE A 2 57.50 -4.90 33.05
N HIS A 3 56.75 -4.43 32.05
CA HIS A 3 55.28 -4.32 32.12
C HIS A 3 54.68 -4.04 30.74
N VAL A 4 54.21 -5.07 30.05
CA VAL A 4 52.80 -5.53 29.97
C VAL A 4 52.08 -4.87 28.80
N MET A 5 52.02 -5.63 27.71
CA MET A 5 51.04 -5.45 26.65
C MET A 5 49.64 -5.48 27.26
N GLY A 6 48.87 -4.41 27.04
CA GLY A 6 47.45 -4.40 27.31
C GLY A 6 46.75 -5.36 26.36
N THR A 7 46.30 -6.49 26.90
CA THR A 7 45.31 -7.37 26.27
C THR A 7 44.07 -6.54 25.94
N PRO A 8 43.54 -6.53 24.70
CA PRO A 8 42.25 -5.91 24.47
C PRO A 8 41.20 -6.73 25.21
N ALA A 9 40.43 -6.01 26.04
CA ALA A 9 39.30 -6.53 26.77
C ALA A 9 38.39 -7.33 25.84
N GLY A 10 37.95 -8.47 26.34
CA GLY A 10 37.21 -9.47 25.60
C GLY A 10 36.10 -8.88 24.73
N SER A 11 36.01 -9.40 23.52
CA SER A 11 34.81 -9.34 22.71
C SER A 11 33.67 -9.93 23.53
N GLN A 12 32.94 -9.09 24.26
CA GLN A 12 31.58 -9.42 24.63
C GLN A 12 30.86 -9.62 23.30
N GLY A 13 30.69 -10.89 22.94
CA GLY A 13 29.81 -11.29 21.87
C GLY A 13 28.48 -10.63 22.16
N ARG A 14 28.16 -9.60 21.37
CA ARG A 14 26.83 -9.04 21.32
C ARG A 14 25.95 -10.24 21.02
N ARG A 15 25.21 -10.73 22.01
CA ARG A 15 24.12 -11.66 21.75
C ARG A 15 23.24 -10.92 20.75
N VAL A 16 23.34 -11.31 19.49
CA VAL A 16 22.37 -10.93 18.47
C VAL A 16 21.11 -11.66 18.92
N GLY A 17 20.39 -11.06 19.88
CA GLY A 17 19.04 -11.49 20.21
C GLY A 17 18.29 -11.51 18.88
N LEU A 18 17.63 -12.62 18.60
CA LEU A 18 16.86 -12.83 17.37
C LEU A 18 16.14 -11.51 17.02
N MET A 19 16.63 -10.83 15.99
CA MET A 19 16.05 -9.57 15.53
C MET A 19 14.84 -9.97 14.69
N VAL A 20 13.71 -10.23 15.34
CA VAL A 20 12.46 -10.50 14.62
C VAL A 20 12.03 -9.20 13.96
N LEU A 21 12.11 -9.16 12.63
CA LEU A 21 11.59 -8.05 11.84
C LEU A 21 10.10 -8.29 11.58
N ALA A 22 9.25 -7.47 12.16
CA ALA A 22 7.82 -7.48 11.89
C ALA A 22 7.50 -6.68 10.61
N THR A 23 6.62 -7.22 9.78
CA THR A 23 6.08 -6.59 8.58
C THR A 23 4.59 -6.88 8.48
N VAL A 24 3.88 -6.11 7.66
CA VAL A 24 2.49 -6.37 7.29
C VAL A 24 2.41 -6.89 5.85
N VAL A 25 1.36 -7.66 5.56
CA VAL A 25 1.06 -8.19 4.21
C VAL A 25 -0.40 -7.89 3.88
N GLY A 26 -0.65 -7.40 2.68
CA GLY A 26 -1.99 -7.11 2.18
C GLY A 26 -2.48 -5.70 2.52
N SER A 27 -3.80 -5.53 2.43
CA SER A 27 -4.43 -4.22 2.49
C SER A 27 -4.71 -3.73 3.91
N TYR A 28 -4.50 -2.43 4.12
CA TYR A 28 -4.87 -1.75 5.35
C TYR A 28 -6.37 -1.42 5.35
N PRO A 29 -7.08 -1.52 6.49
CA PRO A 29 -8.50 -1.20 6.57
C PRO A 29 -8.80 0.23 6.06
N ARG A 30 -9.58 0.32 4.97
CA ARG A 30 -9.90 1.59 4.30
C ARG A 30 -11.01 2.40 5.00
N ILE A 31 -11.87 1.74 5.76
CA ILE A 31 -13.07 2.35 6.35
C ILE A 31 -13.13 1.97 7.83
N GLY A 32 -13.19 2.98 8.68
CA GLY A 32 -13.52 2.84 10.10
C GLY A 32 -14.87 3.49 10.44
N ASP A 33 -15.19 3.49 11.73
CA ASP A 33 -16.47 3.98 12.26
C ASP A 33 -16.51 5.50 12.31
N ALA A 34 -15.36 6.15 12.52
CA ALA A 34 -15.29 7.59 12.68
C ALA A 34 -15.35 8.34 11.34
N PRO A 35 -15.91 9.57 11.29
CA PRO A 35 -16.02 10.34 10.06
C PRO A 35 -14.69 10.56 9.31
N GLU A 36 -13.59 10.72 10.05
CA GLU A 36 -12.24 10.89 9.52
C GLU A 36 -11.73 9.62 8.83
N GLU A 37 -12.06 8.44 9.35
CA GLU A 37 -11.68 7.13 8.79
C GLU A 37 -12.47 6.81 7.50
N GLN A 38 -13.51 7.58 7.20
CA GLN A 38 -14.31 7.48 5.98
C GLN A 38 -13.88 8.48 4.89
N ARG A 39 -12.86 9.29 5.15
CA ARG A 39 -12.43 10.40 4.30
C ARG A 39 -12.07 9.96 2.88
N LEU A 40 -11.34 8.86 2.72
CA LEU A 40 -10.98 8.33 1.40
C LEU A 40 -12.22 7.92 0.61
N ARG A 41 -13.13 7.16 1.23
CA ARG A 41 -14.39 6.72 0.61
C ARG A 41 -15.22 7.92 0.13
N ARG A 42 -15.33 8.97 0.94
CA ARG A 42 -16.08 10.19 0.59
C ARG A 42 -15.42 10.96 -0.55
N ALA A 43 -14.09 11.03 -0.59
CA ALA A 43 -13.37 11.68 -1.67
C ALA A 43 -13.51 10.92 -3.00
N ILE A 44 -13.41 9.58 -2.95
CA ILE A 44 -13.68 8.70 -4.09
C ILE A 44 -15.08 8.95 -4.64
N ALA A 45 -16.12 8.93 -3.79
CA ALA A 45 -17.49 9.17 -4.24
C ALA A 45 -17.66 10.53 -4.90
N LYS A 46 -17.04 11.59 -4.35
CA LYS A 46 -17.07 12.93 -4.98
C LYS A 46 -16.32 12.97 -6.30
N PHE A 47 -15.21 12.24 -6.44
CA PHE A 47 -14.47 12.12 -7.69
C PHE A 47 -15.28 11.40 -8.77
N GLU A 48 -15.95 10.29 -8.41
CA GLU A 48 -16.86 9.57 -9.32
C GLU A 48 -18.08 10.42 -9.74
N GLU A 49 -18.51 11.35 -8.89
CA GLU A 49 -19.54 12.35 -9.21
C GLU A 49 -19.00 13.58 -9.96
N GLU A 50 -17.72 13.58 -10.37
CA GLU A 50 -17.03 14.69 -11.05
C GLU A 50 -16.98 16.00 -10.23
N LYS A 51 -17.18 15.92 -8.91
CA LYS A 51 -17.15 17.04 -7.95
C LYS A 51 -15.77 17.25 -7.32
N LEU A 52 -14.79 16.46 -7.72
CA LEU A 52 -13.42 16.49 -7.20
C LEU A 52 -12.47 16.22 -8.37
N THR A 53 -11.39 16.99 -8.45
CA THR A 53 -10.37 16.78 -9.48
C THR A 53 -9.45 15.60 -9.13
N ASP A 54 -8.75 15.04 -10.12
CA ASP A 54 -7.74 13.99 -9.90
C ASP A 54 -6.66 14.44 -8.88
N GLY A 55 -6.16 15.67 -9.02
CA GLY A 55 -5.18 16.24 -8.11
C GLY A 55 -5.69 16.40 -6.67
N GLU A 56 -6.98 16.67 -6.48
CA GLU A 56 -7.60 16.74 -5.16
C GLU A 56 -7.79 15.34 -4.55
N LEU A 57 -8.18 14.34 -5.36
CA LEU A 57 -8.31 12.96 -4.90
C LEU A 57 -6.94 12.45 -4.46
N ARG A 58 -5.92 12.69 -5.28
CA ARG A 58 -4.53 12.31 -5.01
C ARG A 58 -3.97 12.94 -3.74
N LYS A 59 -4.36 14.18 -3.40
CA LYS A 59 -4.03 14.79 -2.10
C LYS A 59 -4.65 14.03 -0.94
N VAL A 60 -5.92 13.63 -1.06
CA VAL A 60 -6.61 12.82 -0.04
C VAL A 60 -5.93 11.46 0.11
N GLU A 61 -5.71 10.74 -0.98
CA GLU A 61 -4.99 9.47 -1.01
C GLU A 61 -3.64 9.54 -0.31
N ARG A 62 -2.78 10.50 -0.69
CA ARG A 62 -1.45 10.68 -0.10
C ARG A 62 -1.50 10.96 1.39
N SER A 63 -2.48 11.72 1.87
CA SER A 63 -2.62 11.95 3.31
C SER A 63 -3.05 10.71 4.08
N VAL A 64 -3.95 9.88 3.52
CA VAL A 64 -4.32 8.59 4.16
C VAL A 64 -3.12 7.64 4.18
N VAL A 65 -2.35 7.55 3.09
CA VAL A 65 -1.12 6.73 3.08
C VAL A 65 -0.14 7.18 4.16
N ARG A 66 0.02 8.49 4.40
CA ARG A 66 0.87 8.99 5.49
C ARG A 66 0.37 8.55 6.87
N GLU A 67 -0.95 8.57 7.11
CA GLU A 67 -1.55 8.10 8.35
C GLU A 67 -1.31 6.60 8.55
N VAL A 68 -1.52 5.79 7.51
CA VAL A 68 -1.24 4.34 7.51
C VAL A 68 0.22 4.05 7.86
N LEU A 69 1.15 4.76 7.23
CA LEU A 69 2.58 4.61 7.51
C LEU A 69 2.91 5.03 8.96
N ALA A 70 2.34 6.13 9.44
CA ALA A 70 2.55 6.60 10.81
C ALA A 70 2.06 5.57 11.83
N HIS A 71 0.87 4.99 11.64
CA HIS A 71 0.33 3.95 12.52
C HIS A 71 1.21 2.70 12.55
N GLN A 72 1.70 2.26 11.40
CA GLN A 72 2.59 1.09 11.33
C GLN A 72 3.93 1.37 12.04
N VAL A 73 4.49 2.57 11.86
CA VAL A 73 5.72 2.98 12.56
C VAL A 73 5.52 3.05 14.07
N GLU A 74 4.41 3.63 14.53
CA GLU A 74 4.05 3.70 15.95
C GLU A 74 3.86 2.29 16.56
N ALA A 75 3.29 1.36 15.78
CA ALA A 75 3.11 -0.03 16.17
C ALA A 75 4.42 -0.86 16.14
N GLY A 76 5.56 -0.28 15.73
CA GLY A 76 6.85 -0.97 15.68
C GLY A 76 7.02 -1.91 14.48
N ILE A 77 6.26 -1.71 13.40
CA ILE A 77 6.46 -2.44 12.13
C ILE A 77 7.77 -1.98 11.50
N ALA A 78 8.70 -2.91 11.28
CA ALA A 78 10.03 -2.61 10.78
C ALA A 78 10.05 -2.29 9.27
N LEU A 79 9.16 -2.93 8.51
CA LEU A 79 9.00 -2.73 7.07
C LEU A 79 7.55 -2.36 6.77
N PRO A 80 7.19 -1.06 6.83
CA PRO A 80 5.84 -0.62 6.59
C PRO A 80 5.49 -0.64 5.09
N THR A 81 4.19 -0.75 4.79
CA THR A 81 3.64 -0.64 3.43
C THR A 81 2.61 0.49 3.37
N ASP A 82 2.29 0.98 2.16
CA ASP A 82 1.17 1.91 1.95
C ASP A 82 -0.20 1.25 2.20
N GLY A 83 -0.20 -0.06 2.47
CA GLY A 83 -1.37 -0.86 2.77
C GLY A 83 -2.31 -1.00 1.59
N GLU A 84 -1.88 -0.73 0.34
CA GLU A 84 -2.75 -0.73 -0.85
C GLU A 84 -4.05 0.07 -0.63
N VAL A 85 -4.05 1.01 0.32
CA VAL A 85 -5.28 1.57 0.91
C VAL A 85 -6.04 2.42 -0.11
N THR A 86 -5.38 2.86 -1.17
CA THR A 86 -5.90 3.66 -2.27
C THR A 86 -6.38 2.81 -3.46
N TRP A 87 -6.18 1.49 -3.43
CA TRP A 87 -6.57 0.60 -4.51
C TRP A 87 -8.05 0.20 -4.40
N TYR A 88 -8.75 0.09 -5.53
CA TYR A 88 -10.10 -0.50 -5.55
C TYR A 88 -10.02 -2.03 -5.47
N ASP A 89 -9.13 -2.62 -6.25
CA ASP A 89 -8.77 -4.03 -6.26
C ASP A 89 -7.39 -4.20 -6.91
N SER A 90 -6.72 -5.33 -6.66
CA SER A 90 -5.34 -5.56 -7.11
C SER A 90 -5.21 -5.85 -8.60
N GLN A 91 -6.28 -6.33 -9.24
CA GLN A 91 -6.29 -6.70 -10.64
C GLN A 91 -6.46 -5.47 -11.54
N SER A 92 -7.52 -4.69 -11.29
CA SER A 92 -7.88 -3.52 -12.09
C SER A 92 -6.91 -2.36 -11.90
N HIS A 93 -6.35 -2.22 -10.69
CA HIS A 93 -5.33 -1.20 -10.40
C HIS A 93 -4.11 -1.36 -11.30
N PHE A 94 -3.65 -2.60 -11.51
CA PHE A 94 -2.52 -2.88 -12.38
C PHE A 94 -2.91 -2.89 -13.85
N ALA A 95 -4.02 -3.56 -14.18
CA ALA A 95 -4.46 -3.77 -15.56
C ALA A 95 -4.71 -2.47 -16.32
N ARG A 96 -5.16 -1.40 -15.66
CA ARG A 96 -5.43 -0.12 -16.30
C ARG A 96 -4.20 0.51 -16.95
N HIS A 97 -2.99 0.14 -16.51
CA HIS A 97 -1.70 0.65 -17.02
C HIS A 97 -1.11 -0.16 -18.17
N LEU A 98 -1.82 -1.20 -18.62
CA LEU A 98 -1.39 -2.08 -19.71
C LEU A 98 -2.17 -1.78 -20.99
N GLU A 99 -1.48 -1.80 -22.12
CA GLU A 99 -2.13 -1.84 -23.43
C GLU A 99 -2.74 -3.22 -23.69
N GLY A 100 -3.78 -3.27 -24.53
CA GLY A 100 -4.44 -4.53 -24.89
C GLY A 100 -5.37 -5.09 -23.82
N ILE A 101 -5.59 -4.36 -22.72
CA ILE A 101 -6.54 -4.71 -21.65
C ILE A 101 -7.60 -3.61 -21.52
N GLU A 102 -8.87 -4.02 -21.48
CA GLU A 102 -9.98 -3.17 -21.09
C GLU A 102 -10.46 -3.55 -19.69
N VAL A 103 -10.61 -2.58 -18.80
CA VAL A 103 -11.16 -2.77 -17.46
C VAL A 103 -12.64 -2.38 -17.50
N ASN A 104 -13.53 -3.34 -17.71
CA ASN A 104 -14.96 -3.10 -17.91
C ASN A 104 -15.82 -4.12 -17.14
N GLY A 105 -17.01 -3.68 -16.73
CA GLY A 105 -18.01 -4.52 -16.05
C GLY A 105 -17.72 -4.76 -14.56
N LEU A 106 -18.78 -4.85 -13.76
CA LEU A 106 -18.70 -5.31 -12.38
C LEU A 106 -19.05 -6.80 -12.35
N VAL A 107 -18.12 -7.62 -11.88
CA VAL A 107 -18.35 -9.06 -11.69
C VAL A 107 -18.43 -9.34 -10.20
N ARG A 108 -19.48 -10.05 -9.79
CA ARG A 108 -19.67 -10.48 -8.42
C ARG A 108 -18.65 -11.57 -8.08
N TYR A 109 -17.96 -11.41 -6.96
CA TYR A 109 -17.01 -12.37 -6.47
C TYR A 109 -17.74 -13.48 -5.71
N PHE A 110 -17.87 -14.64 -6.36
CA PHE A 110 -18.70 -15.76 -5.88
C PHE A 110 -20.09 -15.28 -5.46
N ASP A 111 -20.67 -15.87 -4.42
CA ASP A 111 -21.97 -15.51 -3.87
C ASP A 111 -21.88 -14.46 -2.73
N THR A 112 -20.83 -13.62 -2.76
CA THR A 112 -20.64 -12.53 -1.78
C THR A 112 -21.13 -11.20 -2.34
N ASN A 113 -21.31 -10.17 -1.50
CA ASN A 113 -21.63 -8.81 -1.96
C ASN A 113 -20.39 -8.01 -2.42
N THR A 114 -19.29 -8.71 -2.73
CA THR A 114 -18.06 -8.11 -3.24
C THR A 114 -18.06 -8.11 -4.76
N TYR A 115 -17.73 -6.97 -5.37
CA TYR A 115 -17.63 -6.83 -6.81
C TYR A 115 -16.24 -6.33 -7.18
N TYR A 116 -15.72 -6.79 -8.32
CA TYR A 116 -14.46 -6.30 -8.88
C TYR A 116 -14.65 -5.95 -10.35
N ARG A 117 -13.76 -5.09 -10.86
CA ARG A 117 -13.76 -4.70 -12.26
C ARG A 117 -12.94 -5.71 -13.05
N GLN A 118 -13.57 -6.45 -13.97
CA GLN A 118 -12.89 -7.52 -14.69
C GLN A 118 -11.96 -6.94 -15.77
N PRO A 119 -10.65 -7.22 -15.74
CA PRO A 119 -9.77 -6.95 -16.87
C PRO A 119 -10.02 -7.96 -17.98
N VAL A 120 -10.20 -7.50 -19.21
CA VAL A 120 -10.42 -8.33 -20.41
C VAL A 120 -9.31 -8.07 -21.42
N VAL A 121 -8.59 -9.12 -21.80
CA VAL A 121 -7.55 -9.04 -22.85
C VAL A 121 -8.23 -8.93 -24.22
N LYS A 122 -7.99 -7.82 -24.92
CA LYS A 122 -8.50 -7.51 -26.26
C LYS A 122 -7.43 -7.60 -27.35
N GLY A 123 -6.17 -7.71 -26.97
CA GLY A 123 -5.05 -7.78 -27.91
C GLY A 123 -3.71 -8.03 -27.22
N PRO A 124 -2.59 -7.84 -27.95
CA PRO A 124 -1.25 -7.99 -27.39
C PRO A 124 -1.02 -7.07 -26.19
N ILE A 125 -0.48 -7.63 -25.11
CA ILE A 125 -0.24 -6.89 -23.87
C ILE A 125 1.11 -6.19 -23.95
N ARG A 126 1.12 -4.88 -23.66
CA ARG A 126 2.35 -4.08 -23.53
C ARG A 126 2.28 -3.18 -22.31
N TRP A 127 3.45 -2.88 -21.75
CA TRP A 127 3.58 -1.94 -20.66
C TRP A 127 3.45 -0.51 -21.20
N ARG A 128 2.40 0.22 -20.82
CA ARG A 128 2.17 1.59 -21.32
C ARG A 128 2.90 2.63 -20.49
N GLU A 129 2.80 2.51 -19.18
CA GLU A 129 3.26 3.51 -18.20
C GLU A 129 3.53 2.85 -16.85
N PRO A 130 4.29 3.48 -15.94
CA PRO A 130 4.51 2.93 -14.60
C PRO A 130 3.20 2.71 -13.84
N ALA A 131 3.00 1.50 -13.31
CA ALA A 131 1.73 1.12 -12.68
C ALA A 131 1.63 1.51 -11.19
N LEU A 132 2.77 1.60 -10.50
CA LEU A 132 2.82 1.73 -9.03
C LEU A 132 3.52 3.01 -8.54
N VAL A 133 4.24 3.70 -9.43
CA VAL A 133 4.93 4.94 -9.09
C VAL A 133 4.18 6.12 -9.70
N ASP A 134 4.09 7.20 -8.94
CA ASP A 134 3.53 8.45 -9.46
C ASP A 134 4.44 9.00 -10.58
N ALA A 135 3.83 9.54 -11.62
CA ALA A 135 4.50 10.25 -12.71
C ALA A 135 5.11 11.59 -12.27
#